data_AF-A0A7X8V4V9-F1
#
_entry.id   AF-A0A7X8V4V9-F1
#
_cell.length_a   1.000
_cell.length_b   1.000
_cell.length_c   1.000
_cell.angle_alpha   90.00
_cell.angle_beta   90.00
_cell.angle_gamma   90.00
#
_symmetry.space_group_name_H-M   'P 1'
#
loop_
_entity.id
_entity.type
_entity.pdbx_description
1 polymer ?
#
loop_
_entity_poly.entity_id
_entity_poly.type
_entity_poly.pdbx_seq_one_letter_code
_entity_poly.pdbx_strand_id
1 'polypeptide(L)' 'MVTGLTPVLVSACLLGEKCRYDGQDSYCPLLLEKLRGRPVVAACPEQLGSLGTPR' A
#
# COMPACT_ATOMS: atom_id res chain seq x y z
N MET A 1 17.05 -15.95 12.48
CA MET A 1 15.62 -16.10 12.83
C MET A 1 14.81 -15.44 11.73
N VAL A 2 14.35 -16.19 10.73
CA VAL A 2 13.42 -15.71 9.69
C VAL A 2 12.03 -16.20 10.07
N THR A 3 11.25 -15.34 10.71
CA THR A 3 9.88 -15.66 11.14
C THR A 3 8.96 -15.79 9.91
N GLY A 4 8.71 -17.02 9.48
CA GLY A 4 7.39 -17.60 9.17
C GLY A 4 6.46 -17.04 8.08
N LEU A 5 6.59 -15.81 7.57
CA LEU A 5 5.67 -15.25 6.57
C LEU A 5 6.40 -14.36 5.56
N THR A 6 6.31 -14.71 4.27
CA THR A 6 6.83 -13.88 3.18
C THR A 6 6.11 -12.53 3.14
N PRO A 7 6.85 -11.40 3.12
CA PRO A 7 6.24 -10.09 2.94
C PRO A 7 5.43 -10.00 1.65
N VAL A 8 4.36 -9.21 1.67
CA VAL A 8 3.55 -8.91 0.49
C VAL A 8 3.65 -7.44 0.14
N LEU A 9 3.79 -7.15 -1.16
CA LEU A 9 3.70 -5.80 -1.69
C LEU A 9 2.22 -5.43 -1.83
N VAL A 10 1.85 -4.26 -1.32
CA VAL A 10 0.47 -3.75 -1.36
C VAL A 10 0.49 -2.32 -1.88
N SER A 11 -0.44 -2.00 -2.77
CA SER A 11 -0.64 -0.63 -3.24
C SER A 11 -0.89 0.30 -2.06
N ALA A 12 -0.07 1.33 -1.90
CA ALA A 12 -0.09 2.21 -0.73
C ALA A 12 -1.46 2.91 -0.53
N CYS A 13 -2.17 3.20 -1.61
CA CYS A 13 -3.51 3.77 -1.56
C CYS A 13 -4.54 2.87 -0.84
N LEU A 14 -4.38 1.54 -0.90
CA LEU A 14 -5.24 0.59 -0.19
C LEU A 14 -5.01 0.59 1.32
N LEU A 15 -3.86 1.12 1.75
CA LEU A 15 -3.47 1.27 3.15
C LEU A 15 -3.80 2.68 3.69
N GLY A 16 -4.40 3.55 2.88
CA GLY A 16 -4.79 4.91 3.26
C GLY A 16 -3.80 6.00 2.87
N GLU A 17 -2.76 5.68 2.09
CA GLU A 17 -1.86 6.72 1.57
C GLU A 17 -2.54 7.51 0.45
N LYS A 18 -2.52 8.84 0.54
CA LYS A 18 -3.13 9.76 -0.43
C LYS A 18 -2.27 9.91 -1.69
N CYS A 19 -2.04 8.81 -2.38
CA CYS A 19 -1.14 8.70 -3.53
C CYS A 19 -1.85 8.45 -4.87
N ARG A 20 -3.19 8.33 -4.88
CA ARG A 20 -3.96 8.25 -6.12
C ARG A 20 -3.81 9.52 -6.95
N TYR A 21 -4.10 9.41 -8.24
CA TYR A 21 -4.03 10.51 -9.19
C TYR A 21 -4.90 11.71 -8.78
N ASP A 22 -6.04 11.47 -8.12
CA ASP A 22 -6.96 12.50 -7.60
C ASP A 22 -6.58 13.08 -6.23
N GLY A 23 -5.40 12.73 -5.69
CA GLY A 23 -4.95 13.18 -4.37
C GLY A 23 -5.66 12.52 -3.19
N GLN A 24 -6.46 11.48 -3.45
CA GLN A 24 -7.15 10.71 -2.41
C GLN A 24 -6.45 9.36 -2.16
N ASP A 25 -7.03 8.58 -1.26
CA ASP A 25 -6.67 7.18 -1.01
C ASP A 25 -7.79 6.23 -1.49
N SER A 26 -7.55 4.93 -1.33
CA SER A 26 -8.55 3.89 -1.57
C SER A 26 -8.56 2.91 -0.39
N TYR A 27 -8.54 3.45 0.83
CA TYR A 27 -8.43 2.67 2.05
C TYR A 27 -9.37 1.45 2.06
N CYS A 28 -8.80 0.27 2.21
CA CYS A 28 -9.53 -1.00 2.15
C CYS A 28 -9.44 -1.74 3.49
N PRO A 29 -10.41 -1.56 4.41
CA PRO A 29 -10.35 -2.19 5.74
C PRO A 29 -10.37 -3.72 5.68
N LEU A 30 -11.09 -4.30 4.71
CA LEU A 30 -11.12 -5.76 4.50
C LEU A 30 -9.75 -6.34 4.10
N LEU A 31 -8.91 -5.56 3.41
CA LEU A 31 -7.55 -5.97 3.07
C LEU A 31 -6.68 -6.04 4.33
N LEU A 32 -6.78 -5.04 5.21
CA LEU A 32 -6.02 -5.02 6.47
C LEU A 32 -6.37 -6.20 7.36
N GLU A 33 -7.64 -6.56 7.45
CA GLU A 33 -8.07 -7.76 8.19
C GLU A 33 -7.46 -9.04 7.59
N LYS A 34 -7.42 -9.16 6.26
CA LYS A 34 -6.79 -10.31 5.57
C LYS A 34 -5.27 -10.36 5.72
N LEU A 35 -4.63 -9.21 5.91
CA LEU A 35 -3.17 -9.10 6.06
C LEU A 35 -2.71 -9.11 7.52
N ARG A 36 -3.63 -9.22 8.49
CA ARG A 36 -3.32 -9.18 9.92
C ARG A 36 -2.26 -10.23 10.27
N GLY A 37 -1.16 -9.77 10.86
CA GLY A 37 -0.02 -10.63 11.25
C GLY A 37 0.96 -10.97 10.12
N ARG A 38 0.73 -10.53 8.88
CA ARG A 38 1.67 -10.68 7.76
C ARG A 38 2.50 -9.40 7.57
N PRO A 39 3.81 -9.49 7.28
CA PRO A 39 4.60 -8.33 6.90
C PRO A 39 4.09 -7.71 5.59
N VAL A 40 3.94 -6.40 5.55
CA VAL A 40 3.44 -5.64 4.40
C VAL A 40 4.47 -4.61 3.97
N VAL A 41 4.71 -4.51 2.66
CA VAL A 41 5.48 -3.43 2.03
C VAL A 41 4.49 -2.57 1.25
N ALA A 42 4.33 -1.31 1.65
CA ALA A 42 3.51 -0.33 0.94
C ALA A 42 4.28 0.23 -0.26
N ALA A 43 3.64 0.34 -1.42
CA ALA A 43 4.24 0.99 -2.59
C ALA A 43 3.21 1.73 -3.45
N CYS A 44 3.57 2.91 -3.91
CA CYS A 44 2.90 3.61 -5.01
C CYS A 44 3.85 3.64 -6.22
N PRO A 45 3.65 2.78 -7.23
CA PRO A 45 4.52 2.75 -8.41
C PRO A 45 4.60 4.10 -9.13
N GLU A 46 3.52 4.89 -9.10
CA GLU A 46 3.46 6.21 -9.74
C GLU A 46 4.40 7.21 -9.05
N GLN A 47 4.33 7.33 -7.72
CA GLN A 47 5.23 8.22 -6.97
C GLN A 47 6.69 7.72 -6.96
N LEU A 48 6.90 6.40 -6.88
CA LEU A 48 8.24 5.81 -7.06
C LEU A 48 8.80 6.07 -8.47
N GLY A 49 7.91 6.16 -9.46
CA GLY A 49 8.20 6.56 -10.83
C GLY A 49 8.27 8.08 -11.04
N SER A 50 8.33 8.88 -9.98
CA SER A 50 8.41 10.35 -10.01
C SER A 50 7.17 11.07 -10.58
N LEU A 51 6.02 10.40 -10.67
CA LEU A 51 4.76 11.09 -10.93
C LEU A 51 4.26 11.77 -9.63
N GLY A 52 3.87 13.04 -9.73
CA GLY A 52 3.31 13.79 -8.60
C GLY A 52 1.92 13.28 -8.18
N THR A 53 1.43 13.75 -7.03
CA THR A 53 0.04 13.54 -6.59
C THR A 53 -0.51 14.89 -6.10
N PRO A 54 -1.60 15.43 -6.68
CA PRO A 54 -2.41 14.85 -7.75
C PRO A 54 -1.71 14.89 -9.12
N ARG A 55 -2.29 14.19 -10.10
CA ARG A 55 -1.85 14.12 -11.51
C ARG A 55 -2.99 13.71 -12.42
#